data_AF-A5IMP8-F1
#
_entry.id   AF-A5IMP8-F1
#
_cell.length_a   1.000
_cell.length_b   1.000
_cell.length_c   1.000
_cell.angle_alpha   90.00
_cell.angle_beta   90.00
_cell.angle_gamma   90.00
#
_symmetry.space_group_name_H-M   'P 1'
#
loop_
_entity.id
_entity.type
_entity.pdbx_description
1 polymer ?
#
loop_
_entity_poly.entity_id
_entity_poly.type
_entity_poly.pdbx_seq_one_letter_code
_entity_poly.pdbx_strand_id
1 'polypeptide(L)'
;MIMMGIFTILQQVIIPEKESGRIEFLLSNGFRIKSYLKSAILSMWLSGEIYLAIFFIVFVFLARTFNIKAFPTDVTKIFIYGTIVNTGVSTFISSVVMKIRRAALMRFVTIASVFALGYGGNVLINSTVKNFQGDIFSLLLTFSLIMGGVFFALGMFFGKGVDEETVVLTIPE
;
A
#
# COMPACT_ATOMS: atom_id res chain seq x y z
N MET A 1 -4.02 9.84 -2.12
CA MET A 1 -4.73 9.05 -3.17
C MET A 1 -4.22 7.62 -3.29
N ILE A 2 -2.90 7.36 -3.37
CA ILE A 2 -2.33 5.98 -3.34
C ILE A 2 -2.88 5.19 -2.15
N MET A 3 -2.86 5.82 -0.97
CA MET A 3 -3.41 5.24 0.26
C MET A 3 -4.91 4.96 0.20
N MET A 4 -5.67 5.68 -0.63
CA MET A 4 -7.11 5.47 -0.84
C MET A 4 -7.37 4.27 -1.77
N GLY A 5 -6.51 4.03 -2.75
CA GLY A 5 -6.52 2.81 -3.58
C GLY A 5 -6.16 1.56 -2.79
N ILE A 6 -5.12 1.66 -1.96
CA ILE A 6 -4.72 0.63 -0.98
C ILE A 6 -5.88 0.33 -0.02
N PHE A 7 -6.53 1.37 0.51
CA PHE A 7 -7.67 1.27 1.41
C PHE A 7 -8.88 0.57 0.79
N THR A 8 -9.26 0.97 -0.42
CA THR A 8 -10.45 0.43 -1.12
C THR A 8 -10.31 -1.06 -1.40
N ILE A 9 -9.14 -1.54 -1.82
CA ILE A 9 -8.96 -2.95 -2.18
C ILE A 9 -8.87 -3.86 -0.98
N LEU A 10 -8.20 -3.42 0.08
CA LEU A 10 -8.20 -4.19 1.32
C LEU A 10 -9.61 -4.33 1.89
N GLN A 11 -10.40 -3.25 1.88
CA GLN A 11 -11.78 -3.28 2.37
C GLN A 11 -12.76 -3.99 1.43
N GLN A 12 -12.55 -3.96 0.12
CA GLN A 12 -13.53 -4.48 -0.85
C GLN A 12 -13.17 -5.85 -1.42
N VAL A 13 -11.92 -6.29 -1.29
CA VAL A 13 -11.46 -7.57 -1.87
C VAL A 13 -10.90 -8.48 -0.78
N ILE A 14 -9.82 -8.09 -0.11
CA ILE A 14 -9.09 -9.02 0.79
C ILE A 14 -9.88 -9.33 2.07
N ILE A 15 -10.45 -8.31 2.72
CA ILE A 15 -11.24 -8.49 3.95
C ILE A 15 -12.54 -9.26 3.67
N PRO A 16 -13.34 -8.94 2.63
CA PRO A 16 -14.52 -9.73 2.30
C PRO A 16 -14.24 -11.16 1.86
N GLU A 17 -13.15 -11.42 1.11
CA GLU A 17 -12.75 -12.80 0.78
C GLU A 17 -12.41 -13.63 2.01
N LYS A 18 -11.87 -12.97 3.03
CA LYS A 18 -11.51 -13.58 4.30
C LYS A 18 -12.73 -13.76 5.23
N GLU A 19 -13.67 -12.83 5.24
CA GLU A 19 -14.95 -12.92 5.97
C GLU A 19 -15.91 -13.95 5.36
N SER A 20 -15.91 -14.11 4.02
CA SER A 20 -16.81 -15.03 3.31
C SER A 20 -16.37 -16.50 3.31
N GLY A 21 -15.22 -16.83 3.90
CA GLY A 21 -14.65 -18.17 3.86
C GLY A 21 -14.15 -18.59 2.47
N ARG A 22 -14.10 -17.68 1.49
CA ARG A 22 -13.59 -17.98 0.13
C ARG A 22 -12.14 -18.45 0.16
N ILE A 23 -11.33 -17.88 1.06
CA ILE A 23 -9.94 -18.31 1.25
C ILE A 23 -9.88 -19.76 1.73
N GLU A 24 -10.76 -20.14 2.66
CA GLU A 24 -10.86 -21.51 3.19
C GLU A 24 -11.26 -22.50 2.09
N PHE A 25 -12.22 -22.11 1.25
CA PHE A 25 -12.62 -22.89 0.07
C PHE A 25 -11.48 -23.05 -0.94
N LEU A 26 -10.66 -22.02 -1.17
CA LEU A 26 -9.50 -22.13 -2.05
C LEU A 26 -8.45 -23.07 -1.47
N LEU A 27 -8.17 -22.97 -0.16
CA LEU A 27 -7.24 -23.86 0.53
C LEU A 27 -7.72 -25.32 0.50
N SER A 28 -9.02 -25.58 0.70
CA SER A 28 -9.59 -26.93 0.62
C SER A 28 -9.50 -27.54 -0.78
N ASN A 29 -9.40 -26.72 -1.82
CA ASN A 29 -9.20 -27.15 -3.22
C ASN A 29 -7.71 -27.31 -3.60
N GLY A 30 -6.80 -27.35 -2.62
CA GLY A 30 -5.37 -27.56 -2.85
C GLY A 30 -4.59 -26.30 -3.21
N PHE A 31 -5.19 -25.12 -3.10
CA PHE A 31 -4.48 -23.86 -3.28
C PHE A 31 -3.55 -23.62 -2.09
N ARG A 32 -2.30 -23.21 -2.35
CA ARG A 32 -1.33 -22.96 -1.27
C ARG A 32 -1.48 -21.55 -0.72
N ILE A 33 -1.44 -21.38 0.60
CA ILE A 33 -1.57 -20.07 1.23
C ILE A 33 -0.51 -19.05 0.77
N LYS A 34 0.72 -19.52 0.53
CA LYS A 34 1.81 -18.68 -0.01
C LYS A 34 1.51 -18.14 -1.40
N SER A 35 0.79 -18.89 -2.24
CA SER A 35 0.36 -18.44 -3.56
C SER A 35 -0.75 -17.40 -3.46
N TYR A 36 -1.67 -17.58 -2.51
CA TYR A 36 -2.70 -16.58 -2.22
C TYR A 36 -2.10 -15.26 -1.71
N LEU A 37 -1.15 -15.33 -0.77
CA LEU A 37 -0.42 -14.14 -0.28
C LEU A 37 0.28 -13.38 -1.41
N LYS A 38 0.99 -14.10 -2.30
CA LYS A 38 1.63 -13.48 -3.48
C LYS A 38 0.60 -12.82 -4.40
N SER A 39 -0.52 -13.50 -4.67
CA SER A 39 -1.61 -12.96 -5.49
C SER A 39 -2.20 -11.69 -4.88
N ALA A 40 -2.43 -11.68 -3.56
CA ALA A 40 -2.95 -10.52 -2.85
C ALA A 40 -1.97 -9.34 -2.89
N ILE A 41 -0.67 -9.57 -2.64
CA ILE A 41 0.36 -8.54 -2.76
C ILE A 41 0.39 -7.96 -4.18
N LEU A 42 0.35 -8.82 -5.20
CA LEU A 42 0.41 -8.42 -6.60
C LEU A 42 -0.85 -7.64 -7.02
N SER A 43 -2.03 -8.11 -6.64
CA SER A 43 -3.30 -7.40 -6.88
C SER A 43 -3.31 -6.02 -6.22
N MET A 44 -2.81 -5.95 -4.99
CA MET A 44 -2.75 -4.71 -4.23
C MET A 44 -1.74 -3.72 -4.83
N TRP A 45 -0.56 -4.21 -5.21
CA TRP A 45 0.46 -3.40 -5.88
C TRP A 45 -0.06 -2.85 -7.21
N LEU A 46 -0.55 -3.72 -8.09
CA LEU A 46 -0.98 -3.39 -9.45
C LEU A 46 -2.11 -2.36 -9.44
N SER A 47 -3.01 -2.50 -8.50
CA SER A 47 -4.07 -1.51 -8.33
C SER A 47 -3.58 -0.19 -7.77
N GLY A 48 -2.64 -0.22 -6.82
CA GLY A 48 -1.95 0.99 -6.37
C GLY A 48 -1.29 1.75 -7.53
N GLU A 49 -0.68 1.03 -8.48
CA GLU A 49 -0.11 1.60 -9.71
C GLU A 49 -1.20 2.18 -10.63
N ILE A 50 -2.34 1.51 -10.80
CA ILE A 50 -3.48 2.04 -11.57
C ILE A 50 -3.98 3.36 -10.97
N TYR A 51 -4.16 3.43 -9.64
CA TYR A 51 -4.58 4.67 -8.97
C TYR A 51 -3.53 5.79 -9.10
N LEU A 52 -2.24 5.44 -9.01
CA LEU A 52 -1.13 6.36 -9.27
C LEU A 52 -1.18 6.93 -10.68
N ALA A 53 -1.38 6.06 -11.68
CA ALA A 53 -1.47 6.44 -13.08
C ALA A 53 -2.71 7.31 -13.35
N ILE A 54 -3.88 6.96 -12.82
CA ILE A 54 -5.10 7.76 -12.96
C ILE A 54 -4.91 9.14 -12.33
N PHE A 55 -4.35 9.20 -11.12
CA PHE A 55 -4.05 10.47 -10.46
C PHE A 55 -3.15 11.34 -11.32
N PHE A 56 -2.10 10.75 -11.88
CA PHE A 56 -1.17 11.43 -12.77
C PHE A 56 -1.90 12.01 -13.99
N ILE A 57 -2.71 11.19 -14.68
CA ILE A 57 -3.46 11.61 -15.87
C ILE A 57 -4.43 12.75 -15.54
N VAL A 58 -5.20 12.63 -14.45
CA VAL A 58 -6.15 13.66 -14.00
C VAL A 58 -5.44 14.96 -13.63
N PHE A 59 -4.33 14.88 -12.90
CA PHE A 59 -3.57 16.07 -12.49
C PHE A 59 -2.95 16.78 -13.70
N VAL A 60 -2.38 16.03 -14.64
CA VAL A 60 -1.85 16.55 -15.91
C VAL A 60 -2.95 17.24 -16.71
N PHE A 61 -4.12 16.61 -16.82
CA PHE A 61 -5.27 17.17 -17.52
C PHE A 61 -5.75 18.48 -16.88
N LEU A 62 -5.88 18.53 -15.56
CA LEU A 62 -6.28 19.72 -14.81
C LEU A 62 -5.24 20.84 -14.94
N ALA A 63 -3.95 20.53 -14.74
CA ALA A 63 -2.87 21.51 -14.86
C ALA A 63 -2.85 22.17 -16.24
N ARG A 64 -3.08 21.39 -17.30
CA ARG A 64 -3.18 21.91 -18.67
C ARG A 64 -4.44 22.72 -18.90
N THR A 65 -5.59 22.29 -18.38
CA THR A 65 -6.88 22.98 -18.52
C THR A 65 -6.87 24.35 -17.83
N PHE A 66 -6.24 24.44 -16.66
CA PHE A 66 -6.19 25.68 -15.86
C PHE A 66 -4.91 26.50 -16.09
N ASN A 67 -4.09 26.17 -17.09
CA ASN A 67 -2.81 26.85 -17.39
C ASN A 67 -1.91 27.01 -16.16
N ILE A 68 -1.90 26.00 -15.29
CA ILE A 68 -1.04 25.98 -14.11
C ILE A 68 0.39 25.79 -14.61
N LYS A 69 1.15 26.90 -14.66
CA LYS A 69 2.56 26.92 -15.10
C LYS A 69 3.47 26.00 -14.29
N ALA A 70 3.04 25.60 -13.09
CA ALA A 70 3.68 24.57 -12.30
C ALA A 70 3.35 23.18 -12.87
N PHE A 71 3.76 22.91 -14.11
CA PHE A 71 3.93 21.56 -14.58
C PHE A 71 5.32 21.14 -14.11
N PRO A 72 5.47 20.33 -13.05
CA PRO A 72 6.79 19.94 -12.61
C PRO A 72 7.39 19.10 -13.73
N THR A 73 8.49 19.52 -14.33
CA THR A 73 9.30 18.66 -15.21
C THR A 73 9.72 17.34 -14.53
N ASP A 74 9.52 17.25 -13.21
CA ASP A 74 9.83 16.13 -12.35
C ASP A 74 8.62 15.24 -11.95
N VAL A 75 7.46 15.34 -12.60
CA VAL A 75 6.30 14.46 -12.25
C VAL A 75 6.64 12.97 -12.39
N THR A 76 7.53 12.62 -13.33
CA THR A 76 8.05 11.25 -13.48
C THR A 76 8.80 10.78 -12.22
N LYS A 77 9.54 11.68 -11.55
CA LYS A 77 10.23 11.34 -10.29
C LYS A 77 9.24 11.06 -9.17
N ILE A 78 8.19 11.88 -9.06
CA ILE A 78 7.11 11.68 -8.09
C ILE A 78 6.41 10.34 -8.32
N PHE A 79 6.18 9.96 -9.57
CA PHE A 79 5.63 8.66 -9.93
C PHE A 79 6.53 7.51 -9.45
N ILE A 80 7.85 7.58 -9.74
CA ILE A 80 8.83 6.58 -9.29
C ILE A 80 8.82 6.44 -7.75
N TYR A 81 8.81 7.55 -7.01
CA TYR A 81 8.76 7.50 -5.54
C TYR A 81 7.48 6.85 -5.04
N GLY A 82 6.34 7.18 -5.69
CA GLY A 82 5.05 6.56 -5.42
C GLY A 82 5.08 5.04 -5.60
N THR A 83 5.63 4.55 -6.70
CA THR A 83 5.75 3.12 -7.01
C THR A 83 6.63 2.36 -5.99
N ILE A 84 7.76 2.94 -5.58
CA ILE A 84 8.66 2.33 -4.58
C ILE A 84 7.93 2.18 -3.25
N VAL A 85 7.27 3.23 -2.78
CA VAL A 85 6.49 3.20 -1.53
C VAL A 85 5.31 2.24 -1.65
N ASN A 86 4.59 2.25 -2.78
CA ASN A 86 3.47 1.35 -3.04
C ASN A 86 3.88 -0.13 -2.94
N THR A 87 5.05 -0.47 -3.47
CA THR A 87 5.61 -1.83 -3.40
C THR A 87 5.81 -2.27 -1.96
N GLY A 88 6.47 -1.44 -1.14
CA GLY A 88 6.69 -1.74 0.27
C GLY A 88 5.39 -1.86 1.06
N VAL A 89 4.49 -0.88 0.92
CA VAL A 89 3.24 -0.80 1.66
C VAL A 89 2.29 -1.95 1.28
N SER A 90 2.16 -2.27 -0.01
CA SER A 90 1.32 -3.39 -0.47
C SER A 90 1.81 -4.72 0.09
N THR A 91 3.13 -4.92 0.13
CA THR A 91 3.75 -6.11 0.72
C THR A 91 3.49 -6.19 2.23
N PHE A 92 3.70 -5.09 2.94
CA PHE A 92 3.51 -5.03 4.38
C PHE A 92 2.07 -5.28 4.80
N ILE A 93 1.13 -4.49 4.26
CA ILE A 93 -0.25 -4.55 4.72
C ILE A 93 -0.89 -5.88 4.35
N SER A 94 -0.66 -6.42 3.14
CA SER A 94 -1.16 -7.75 2.76
C SER A 94 -0.68 -8.83 3.73
N SER A 95 0.61 -8.85 4.06
CA SER A 95 1.18 -9.81 5.00
C SER A 95 0.62 -9.67 6.42
N VAL A 96 0.39 -8.43 6.88
CA VAL A 96 -0.16 -8.18 8.23
C VAL A 96 -1.64 -8.56 8.29
N VAL A 97 -2.45 -8.15 7.32
CA VAL A 97 -3.89 -8.43 7.27
C VAL A 97 -4.15 -9.94 7.21
N MET A 98 -3.34 -10.70 6.47
CA MET A 98 -3.47 -12.16 6.45
C MET A 98 -3.23 -12.81 7.81
N LYS A 99 -2.42 -12.23 8.70
CA LYS A 99 -2.18 -12.76 10.05
C LYS A 99 -3.28 -12.42 11.05
N ILE A 100 -4.09 -11.39 10.78
CA ILE A 100 -5.12 -10.95 11.71
C ILE A 100 -6.37 -11.81 11.55
N ARG A 101 -6.83 -12.43 12.64
CA ARG A 101 -8.03 -13.27 12.64
C ARG A 101 -9.34 -12.49 12.73
N ARG A 102 -9.36 -11.31 13.37
CA ARG A 102 -10.60 -10.53 13.54
C ARG A 102 -10.79 -9.52 12.42
N ALA A 103 -11.95 -9.56 11.77
CA ALA A 103 -12.36 -8.61 10.75
C ALA A 103 -12.23 -7.14 11.18
N ALA A 104 -12.76 -6.81 12.36
CA ALA A 104 -12.67 -5.46 12.94
C ALA A 104 -11.22 -4.97 13.04
N LEU A 105 -10.29 -5.83 13.46
CA LEU A 105 -8.87 -5.49 13.57
C LEU A 105 -8.21 -5.32 12.20
N MET A 106 -8.60 -6.11 11.19
CA MET A 106 -8.11 -5.93 9.82
C MET A 106 -8.51 -4.56 9.27
N ARG A 107 -9.78 -4.17 9.46
CA ARG A 107 -10.30 -2.86 9.05
C ARG A 107 -9.57 -1.74 9.79
N PHE A 108 -9.41 -1.88 11.12
CA PHE A 108 -8.70 -0.90 11.93
C PHE A 108 -7.22 -0.72 11.51
N VAL A 109 -6.48 -1.81 11.32
CA VAL A 109 -5.07 -1.75 10.88
C VAL A 109 -4.95 -1.12 9.49
N THR A 110 -5.90 -1.39 8.61
CA THR A 110 -5.96 -0.76 7.29
C THR A 110 -6.20 0.74 7.38
N ILE A 111 -7.14 1.20 8.21
CA ILE A 111 -7.40 2.63 8.45
C ILE A 111 -6.18 3.31 9.11
N ALA A 112 -5.63 2.69 10.16
CA ALA A 112 -4.53 3.23 10.92
C ALA A 112 -3.25 3.35 10.10
N SER A 113 -2.95 2.37 9.23
CA SER A 113 -1.80 2.43 8.31
C SER A 113 -1.94 3.54 7.27
N VAL A 114 -3.16 3.78 6.76
CA VAL A 114 -3.47 4.92 5.88
C VAL A 114 -3.23 6.26 6.60
N PHE A 115 -3.73 6.39 7.81
CA PHE A 115 -3.54 7.59 8.62
C PHE A 115 -2.08 7.83 9.01
N ALA A 116 -1.37 6.79 9.46
CA ALA A 116 0.03 6.88 9.88
C ALA A 116 0.95 7.28 8.71
N LEU A 117 0.72 6.73 7.51
CA LEU A 117 1.51 7.08 6.32
C LEU A 117 1.16 8.48 5.80
N GLY A 118 -0.12 8.86 5.80
CA GLY A 118 -0.56 10.18 5.36
C GLY A 118 -0.14 11.31 6.31
N TYR A 119 -0.36 11.15 7.60
CA TYR A 119 -0.03 12.15 8.62
C TYR A 119 1.46 12.14 8.96
N GLY A 120 2.04 10.96 9.20
CA GLY A 120 3.46 10.80 9.52
C GLY A 120 4.37 11.24 8.36
N GLY A 121 3.97 10.94 7.11
CA GLY A 121 4.67 11.44 5.93
C GLY A 121 4.66 12.97 5.85
N ASN A 122 3.53 13.61 6.13
CA ASN A 122 3.42 15.07 6.09
C ASN A 122 4.24 15.77 7.20
N VAL A 123 4.25 15.20 8.41
CA VAL A 123 5.06 15.72 9.52
C VAL A 123 6.56 15.60 9.21
N LEU A 124 7.01 14.45 8.70
CA LEU A 124 8.40 14.23 8.30
C LEU A 124 8.83 15.14 7.16
N ILE A 125 8.00 15.30 6.13
CA ILE A 125 8.30 16.21 5.02
C ILE A 125 8.41 17.65 5.53
N ASN A 126 7.47 18.11 6.34
CA ASN A 126 7.50 19.49 6.86
C ASN A 126 8.68 19.77 7.79
N SER A 127 9.10 18.80 8.61
CA SER A 127 10.25 18.98 9.51
C SER A 127 11.59 18.90 8.77
N THR A 128 11.68 18.04 7.75
CA THR A 128 12.93 17.82 7.01
C THR A 128 13.12 18.88 5.92
N VAL A 129 12.08 19.20 5.15
CA VAL A 129 12.16 20.17 4.04
C VAL A 129 12.44 21.60 4.53
N LYS A 130 11.96 21.98 5.72
CA LYS A 130 12.25 23.31 6.30
C LYS A 130 13.73 23.56 6.60
N ASN A 131 14.52 22.50 6.77
CA ASN A 131 15.93 22.59 7.19
C ASN A 131 16.90 22.09 6.11
N PHE A 132 16.40 21.60 4.97
CA PHE A 132 17.22 20.97 3.94
C PHE A 132 17.61 21.99 2.86
N GLN A 133 18.90 22.31 2.76
CA GLN A 133 19.45 23.21 1.73
C GLN A 133 19.88 22.48 0.43
N GLY A 134 19.68 21.15 0.36
CA GLY A 134 20.04 20.32 -0.80
C GLY A 134 18.88 20.04 -1.76
N ASP A 135 19.11 19.18 -2.75
CA ASP A 135 18.08 18.75 -3.70
C ASP A 135 16.98 17.94 -3.01
N ILE A 136 15.77 18.52 -2.99
CA ILE A 136 14.56 17.94 -2.40
C ILE A 136 14.19 16.62 -3.07
N PHE A 137 14.49 16.43 -4.35
CA PHE A 137 14.19 15.19 -5.07
C PHE A 137 15.08 14.03 -4.60
N SER A 138 16.36 14.29 -4.41
CA SER A 138 17.30 13.30 -3.86
C SER A 138 16.92 12.89 -2.43
N LEU A 139 16.45 13.85 -1.62
CA LEU A 139 15.89 13.56 -0.28
C LEU A 139 14.65 12.67 -0.38
N LEU A 140 13.67 13.04 -1.22
CA LEU A 140 12.43 12.28 -1.43
C LEU A 140 12.70 10.87 -1.95
N LEU A 141 13.65 10.71 -2.88
CA LEU A 141 14.07 9.40 -3.36
C LEU A 141 14.61 8.55 -2.21
N THR A 142 15.51 9.10 -1.41
CA THR A 142 16.11 8.41 -0.27
C THR A 142 15.04 7.98 0.74
N PHE A 143 14.11 8.87 1.07
CA PHE A 143 12.97 8.53 1.93
C PHE A 143 12.08 7.47 1.32
N SER A 144 11.79 7.54 0.01
CA SER A 144 10.96 6.54 -0.67
C SER A 144 11.62 5.16 -0.66
N LEU A 145 12.93 5.09 -0.86
CA LEU A 145 13.72 3.85 -0.80
C LEU A 145 13.79 3.29 0.61
N ILE A 146 14.01 4.13 1.62
CA ILE A 146 14.03 3.70 3.02
C ILE A 146 12.64 3.20 3.42
N MET A 147 11.59 3.99 3.22
CA MET A 147 10.23 3.61 3.60
C MET A 147 9.75 2.38 2.84
N GLY A 148 9.85 2.41 1.50
CA GLY A 148 9.49 1.28 0.66
C GLY A 148 10.29 0.02 1.00
N GLY A 149 11.60 0.14 1.18
CA GLY A 149 12.48 -0.96 1.54
C GLY A 149 12.21 -1.54 2.93
N VAL A 150 12.02 -0.69 3.94
CA VAL A 150 11.68 -1.11 5.31
C VAL A 150 10.33 -1.83 5.33
N PHE A 151 9.29 -1.26 4.71
CA PHE A 151 7.99 -1.94 4.64
C PHE A 151 8.04 -3.23 3.84
N PHE A 152 8.83 -3.28 2.78
CA PHE A 152 9.03 -4.50 2.01
C PHE A 152 9.71 -5.59 2.86
N ALA A 153 10.78 -5.25 3.58
CA ALA A 153 11.49 -6.17 4.45
C ALA A 153 10.60 -6.68 5.60
N LEU A 154 9.87 -5.77 6.26
CA LEU A 154 8.89 -6.13 7.27
C LEU A 154 7.78 -7.01 6.68
N GLY A 155 7.24 -6.65 5.52
CA GLY A 155 6.20 -7.41 4.84
C GLY A 155 6.65 -8.81 4.47
N MET A 156 7.90 -8.98 4.02
CA MET A 156 8.50 -10.31 3.82
C MET A 156 8.63 -11.09 5.12
N PHE A 157 9.11 -10.45 6.20
CA PHE A 157 9.26 -11.06 7.51
C PHE A 157 7.92 -11.53 8.07
N PHE A 158 6.90 -10.68 8.03
CA PHE A 158 5.54 -11.04 8.43
C PHE A 158 4.97 -12.12 7.52
N GLY A 159 5.19 -12.05 6.20
CA GLY A 159 4.70 -13.01 5.21
C GLY A 159 5.28 -14.43 5.39
N LYS A 160 6.49 -14.58 5.94
CA LYS A 160 7.08 -15.89 6.22
C LYS A 160 6.30 -16.72 7.25
N GLY A 161 5.63 -16.06 8.19
CA GLY A 161 4.82 -16.73 9.22
C GLY A 161 3.32 -16.71 8.94
N VAL A 162 2.91 -16.55 7.68
CA VAL A 162 1.51 -16.73 7.26
C VAL A 162 1.31 -18.19 6.90
N ASP A 163 0.59 -18.90 7.76
CA ASP A 163 0.25 -20.32 7.61
C ASP A 163 -1.27 -20.51 7.57
N GLU A 164 -1.73 -21.67 7.09
CA GLU A 164 -3.16 -21.95 6.88
C GLU A 164 -4.00 -21.73 8.14
N GLU A 165 -3.52 -22.17 9.31
CA GLU A 165 -4.19 -21.94 10.60
C GLU A 165 -4.35 -20.45 10.99
N THR A 166 -3.50 -19.57 10.47
CA THR A 166 -3.61 -18.13 10.74
C THR A 166 -4.65 -17.45 9.86
N VAL A 167 -4.99 -18.06 8.73
CA VAL A 167 -5.86 -17.48 7.69
C VAL A 167 -7.27 -18.08 7.70
N VAL A 168 -7.42 -19.36 8.10
CA VAL A 168 -8.67 -20.15 8.09
C VAL A 168 -9.60 -19.87 9.29
N LEU A 169 -9.19 -19.03 10.23
CA LEU A 169 -10.01 -18.69 11.39
C LEU A 169 -10.26 -17.19 11.41
N THR A 170 -11.08 -16.73 10.47
CA THR A 170 -11.59 -15.37 10.52
C THR A 170 -12.78 -15.33 11.44
N ILE A 171 -12.68 -14.59 12.53
CA ILE A 171 -13.80 -14.40 13.46
C ILE A 171 -14.61 -13.22 12.91
N PRO A 172 -15.81 -13.45 12.33
CA PRO A 172 -16.73 -12.36 12.01
C PRO A 172 -17.13 -11.65 13.31
N GLU A 173 -17.48 -10.37 13.19
CA GLU A 173 -17.88 -9.54 14.35
C GLU A 173 -19.01 -10.15 15.16
#